data_AF-A0A812L3P1-F1
#
_entry.id   AF-A0A812L3P1-F1
#
_cell.length_a   1.000
_cell.length_b   1.000
_cell.length_c   1.000
_cell.angle_alpha   90.00
_cell.angle_beta   90.00
_cell.angle_gamma   90.00
#
_symmetry.space_group_name_H-M   'P 1'
#
loop_
_entity.id
_entity.type
_entity.pdbx_description
1 polymer ?
#
loop_
_entity_poly.entity_id
_entity_poly.type
_entity_poly.pdbx_seq_one_letter_code
_entity_poly.pdbx_strand_id
1 'polypeptide(L)'
;ALAAAKASPSWPSGYNLHVKNGYMAVPHCPASSQGAVLTSLRSSLHRVRCLSAWGVPAVGLRPDFQDFSTASHKVHMVYASAIPVKAYLNAGNLDVGFQEEISRFIIISQYFGALRMAAAAAKPPAKQRVVLMPLGGGVFNNRSEVIAGALVTALEVLADQGVDVYSRLDVRLLAFRGSAGEQERMAKLFGSLAAPGPAGP
;
A
#
# COMPACT_ATOMS: atom_id res chain seq x y z
N ALA A 1 -10.67 15.75 27.89
CA ALA A 1 -11.49 16.61 27.01
C ALA A 1 -11.15 16.28 25.56
N LEU A 2 -11.89 15.35 24.93
CA LEU A 2 -11.75 15.07 23.50
C LEU A 2 -12.48 16.17 22.73
N ALA A 3 -11.71 17.02 22.05
CA ALA A 3 -12.24 18.06 21.19
C ALA A 3 -12.92 17.44 19.95
N ALA A 4 -14.14 17.92 19.70
CA ALA A 4 -14.95 17.85 18.50
C ALA A 4 -14.40 17.01 17.32
N ALA A 5 -15.01 15.84 17.11
CA ALA A 5 -14.99 15.18 15.81
C ALA A 5 -15.64 16.11 14.78
N LYS A 6 -14.82 16.83 14.01
CA LYS A 6 -15.29 17.54 12.81
C LYS A 6 -16.01 16.53 11.91
N ALA A 7 -17.20 16.92 11.47
CA ALA A 7 -18.11 16.11 10.67
C ALA A 7 -17.35 15.30 9.61
N SER A 8 -17.50 13.98 9.66
CA SER A 8 -17.03 13.11 8.59
C SER A 8 -17.74 13.49 7.29
N PRO A 9 -17.08 13.37 6.12
CA PRO A 9 -17.75 13.51 4.85
C PRO A 9 -18.97 12.60 4.84
N SER A 10 -20.15 13.18 4.66
CA SER A 10 -21.38 12.41 4.52
C SER A 10 -21.29 11.67 3.19
N TRP A 11 -21.10 10.36 3.25
CA TRP A 11 -21.23 9.50 2.07
C TRP A 11 -22.61 9.72 1.45
N PRO A 12 -22.74 9.70 0.10
CA PRO A 12 -24.05 9.56 -0.52
C PRO A 12 -24.72 8.34 0.13
N SER A 13 -25.89 8.55 0.74
CA SER A 13 -26.59 7.52 1.50
C SER A 13 -26.71 6.23 0.69
N GLY A 14 -26.04 5.14 1.11
CA GLY A 14 -26.25 3.80 0.55
C GLY A 14 -25.02 2.96 0.21
N TYR A 15 -23.81 3.50 0.17
CA TYR A 15 -22.61 2.73 -0.21
C TYR A 15 -21.75 2.31 0.98
N ASN A 16 -21.97 1.09 1.49
CA ASN A 16 -21.22 0.54 2.61
C ASN A 16 -19.88 -0.07 2.17
N LEU A 17 -18.79 0.68 2.34
CA LEU A 17 -17.44 0.12 2.38
C LEU A 17 -17.33 -0.75 3.64
N HIS A 18 -17.08 -2.05 3.45
CA HIS A 18 -16.87 -2.96 4.56
C HIS A 18 -15.67 -3.86 4.29
N VAL A 19 -15.01 -4.26 5.36
CA VAL A 19 -13.88 -5.18 5.33
C VAL A 19 -14.38 -6.58 5.68
N LYS A 20 -14.05 -7.57 4.86
CA LYS A 20 -14.29 -8.99 5.16
C LYS A 20 -13.02 -9.76 4.86
N ASN A 21 -12.58 -10.58 5.81
CA ASN A 21 -11.33 -11.34 5.76
C ASN A 21 -10.07 -10.49 5.48
N GLY A 22 -10.03 -9.23 5.93
CA GLY A 22 -8.87 -8.35 5.75
C GLY A 22 -8.80 -7.61 4.41
N TYR A 23 -9.82 -7.74 3.55
CA TYR A 23 -9.93 -7.01 2.28
C TYR A 23 -11.21 -6.17 2.26
N MET A 24 -11.13 -4.96 1.72
CA MET A 24 -12.32 -4.10 1.56
C MET A 24 -13.08 -4.49 0.29
N ALA A 25 -14.40 -4.61 0.42
CA ALA A 25 -15.30 -4.76 -0.70
C ALA A 25 -15.46 -3.43 -1.43
N VAL A 26 -15.34 -3.45 -2.75
CA VAL A 26 -15.60 -2.27 -3.59
C VAL A 26 -17.10 -1.98 -3.59
N PRO A 27 -17.53 -0.72 -3.37
CA PRO A 27 -18.94 -0.42 -3.23
C PRO A 27 -19.65 -0.65 -4.56
N HIS A 28 -20.82 -1.29 -4.50
CA HIS A 28 -21.68 -1.43 -5.66
C HIS A 28 -22.44 -0.12 -5.87
N CYS A 29 -22.03 0.67 -6.88
CA CYS A 29 -22.65 1.95 -7.20
C CYS A 29 -22.79 2.15 -8.71
N PRO A 30 -23.79 2.93 -9.18
CA PRO A 30 -23.92 3.29 -10.59
C PRO A 30 -22.70 4.08 -11.06
N ALA A 31 -22.37 4.00 -12.36
CA ALA A 31 -21.25 4.71 -12.98
C ALA A 31 -21.26 6.22 -12.70
N SER A 32 -22.45 6.84 -12.67
CA SER A 32 -22.64 8.27 -12.35
C SER A 32 -22.18 8.66 -10.94
N SER A 33 -22.13 7.70 -10.00
CA SER A 33 -21.74 7.93 -8.60
C SER A 33 -20.28 7.60 -8.32
N GLN A 34 -19.60 6.85 -9.20
CA GLN A 34 -18.22 6.40 -9.00
C GLN A 34 -17.25 7.56 -8.81
N GLY A 35 -17.37 8.64 -9.61
CA GLY A 35 -16.50 9.82 -9.48
C GLY A 35 -16.59 10.50 -8.10
N ALA A 36 -17.81 10.58 -7.55
CA ALA A 36 -18.03 11.10 -6.20
C ALA A 36 -17.42 10.17 -5.13
N VAL A 37 -17.56 8.85 -5.30
CA VAL A 37 -16.95 7.86 -4.41
C VAL A 37 -15.42 7.97 -4.42
N LEU A 38 -14.80 8.04 -5.61
CA LEU A 38 -13.34 8.21 -5.75
C LEU A 38 -12.86 9.51 -5.10
N THR A 39 -13.59 10.61 -5.30
CA THR A 39 -13.27 11.90 -4.69
C THR A 39 -13.33 11.82 -3.16
N SER A 40 -14.40 11.24 -2.62
CA SER A 40 -14.57 11.04 -1.17
C SER A 40 -13.45 10.17 -0.60
N LEU A 41 -13.15 9.04 -1.24
CA LEU A 41 -12.07 8.14 -0.82
C LEU A 41 -10.71 8.84 -0.84
N ARG A 42 -10.38 9.55 -1.93
CA ARG A 42 -9.14 10.33 -2.06
C ARG A 42 -8.98 11.34 -0.94
N SER A 43 -10.04 12.09 -0.62
CA SER A 43 -10.03 13.08 0.47
C SER A 43 -9.85 12.44 1.85
N SER A 44 -10.21 11.15 1.99
CA SER A 44 -10.18 10.40 3.25
C SER A 44 -8.95 9.51 3.42
N LEU A 45 -8.00 9.49 2.47
CA LEU A 45 -6.84 8.60 2.52
C LEU A 45 -6.01 8.76 3.80
N HIS A 46 -5.87 9.98 4.29
CA HIS A 46 -5.18 10.29 5.55
C HIS A 46 -5.77 9.58 6.79
N ARG A 47 -6.99 9.02 6.69
CA ARG A 47 -7.65 8.28 7.76
C ARG A 47 -7.33 6.79 7.77
N VAL A 48 -6.76 6.24 6.69
CA VAL A 48 -6.34 4.84 6.62
C VAL A 48 -5.18 4.62 7.59
N ARG A 49 -5.29 3.59 8.43
CA ARG A 49 -4.26 3.23 9.42
C ARG A 49 -3.80 1.80 9.16
N CYS A 50 -2.50 1.61 8.99
CA CYS A 50 -1.91 0.28 8.97
C CYS A 50 -1.79 -0.26 10.39
N LEU A 51 -2.16 -1.51 10.59
CA LEU A 51 -1.88 -2.21 11.84
C LEU A 51 -0.37 -2.49 11.91
N SER A 52 0.27 -2.19 13.05
CA SER A 52 1.72 -2.38 13.20
C SER A 52 2.09 -2.97 14.56
N ALA A 53 3.07 -3.87 14.56
CA ALA A 53 3.70 -4.43 15.75
C ALA A 53 5.19 -4.07 15.76
N TRP A 54 5.69 -3.53 16.87
CA TRP A 54 7.02 -2.94 16.96
C TRP A 54 7.96 -3.74 17.85
N GLY A 55 9.20 -3.93 17.41
CA GLY A 55 10.24 -4.58 18.21
C GLY A 55 9.97 -6.06 18.45
N VAL A 56 9.30 -6.71 17.50
CA VAL A 56 8.96 -8.14 17.55
C VAL A 56 10.24 -8.94 17.31
N PRO A 57 10.59 -9.91 18.18
CA PRO A 57 11.73 -10.79 17.92
C PRO A 57 11.55 -11.56 16.60
N ALA A 58 12.60 -11.62 15.78
CA ALA A 58 12.61 -12.37 14.51
C ALA A 58 12.78 -13.89 14.74
N VAL A 59 11.97 -14.44 15.64
CA VAL A 59 11.98 -15.85 16.05
C VAL A 59 10.76 -16.55 15.45
N GLY A 60 10.92 -17.81 15.07
CA GLY A 60 9.86 -18.58 14.41
C GLY A 60 10.44 -19.70 13.55
N LEU A 61 9.61 -20.40 12.80
CA LEU A 61 10.06 -21.44 11.89
C LEU A 61 10.78 -20.85 10.68
N ARG A 62 11.83 -21.55 10.22
CA ARG A 62 12.46 -21.30 8.92
C ARG A 62 11.46 -21.59 7.79
N PRO A 63 11.70 -21.07 6.57
CA PRO A 63 10.81 -21.30 5.43
C PRO A 63 10.60 -22.77 5.02
N ASP A 64 11.50 -23.66 5.43
CA ASP A 64 11.41 -25.12 5.25
C ASP A 64 10.49 -25.81 6.27
N PHE A 65 10.04 -25.07 7.30
CA PHE A 65 9.26 -25.54 8.43
C PHE A 65 9.92 -26.66 9.25
N GLN A 66 11.23 -26.88 9.10
CA GLN A 66 11.95 -27.95 9.80
C GLN A 66 12.57 -27.47 11.11
N ASP A 67 13.19 -26.31 11.10
CA ASP A 67 13.88 -25.76 12.28
C ASP A 67 13.39 -24.35 12.64
N PHE A 68 13.67 -23.95 13.88
CA PHE A 68 13.52 -22.56 14.28
C PHE A 68 14.67 -21.69 13.76
N SER A 69 14.35 -20.45 13.42
CA SER A 69 15.29 -19.39 13.10
C SER A 69 16.21 -19.12 14.29
N THR A 70 17.52 -19.02 14.03
CA THR A 70 18.53 -18.58 15.01
C THR A 70 18.71 -17.06 15.05
N ALA A 71 17.87 -16.31 14.32
CA ALA A 71 17.93 -14.86 14.30
C ALA A 71 17.60 -14.26 15.68
N SER A 72 18.46 -13.37 16.16
CA SER A 72 18.33 -12.70 17.45
C SER A 72 17.86 -11.24 17.34
N HIS A 73 17.74 -10.72 16.12
CA HIS A 73 17.32 -9.33 15.89
C HIS A 73 15.81 -9.15 16.09
N LYS A 74 15.39 -7.88 16.19
CA LYS A 74 13.99 -7.48 16.25
C LYS A 74 13.58 -6.80 14.95
N VAL A 75 12.30 -6.93 14.61
CA VAL A 75 11.69 -6.31 13.43
C VAL A 75 10.47 -5.49 13.82
N HIS A 76 10.12 -4.56 12.95
CA HIS A 76 8.81 -3.91 12.94
C HIS A 76 8.00 -4.55 11.82
N MET A 77 6.77 -4.96 12.14
CA MET A 77 5.86 -5.56 11.18
C MET A 77 4.70 -4.60 10.95
N VAL A 78 4.46 -4.26 9.69
CA VAL A 78 3.30 -3.46 9.28
C VAL A 78 2.41 -4.35 8.42
N TYR A 79 1.20 -4.60 8.88
CA TYR A 79 0.21 -5.32 8.10
C TYR A 79 -0.44 -4.37 7.09
N ALA A 80 -0.40 -4.78 5.83
CA ALA A 80 -0.94 -4.07 4.69
C ALA A 80 -1.64 -5.07 3.77
N SER A 81 -2.69 -4.63 3.12
CA SER A 81 -3.60 -5.45 2.32
C SER A 81 -4.22 -4.61 1.21
N ALA A 82 -3.94 -4.98 -0.03
CA ALA A 82 -4.52 -4.33 -1.21
C ALA A 82 -5.96 -4.76 -1.43
N ILE A 83 -6.65 -4.06 -2.34
CA ILE A 83 -8.01 -4.43 -2.75
C ILE A 83 -7.91 -5.38 -3.93
N PRO A 84 -8.51 -6.59 -3.86
CA PRO A 84 -8.50 -7.50 -4.98
C PRO A 84 -9.29 -6.92 -6.17
N VAL A 85 -8.76 -7.03 -7.38
CA VAL A 85 -9.40 -6.56 -8.62
C VAL A 85 -9.94 -7.76 -9.40
N LYS A 86 -11.27 -7.81 -9.61
CA LYS A 86 -11.93 -9.00 -10.21
C LYS A 86 -11.60 -10.33 -9.51
N ALA A 87 -11.29 -10.29 -8.23
CA ALA A 87 -10.94 -11.45 -7.43
C ALA A 87 -11.65 -11.41 -6.08
N TYR A 88 -11.81 -12.58 -5.45
CA TYR A 88 -12.46 -12.74 -4.15
C TYR A 88 -13.82 -12.02 -4.06
N LEU A 89 -13.99 -11.15 -3.07
CA LEU A 89 -15.22 -10.39 -2.81
C LEU A 89 -15.59 -9.42 -3.94
N ASN A 90 -14.64 -9.10 -4.81
CA ASN A 90 -14.80 -8.14 -5.90
C ASN A 90 -14.93 -8.80 -7.29
N ALA A 91 -14.96 -10.14 -7.36
CA ALA A 91 -15.04 -10.88 -8.63
C ALA A 91 -16.32 -10.56 -9.44
N GLY A 92 -17.44 -10.31 -8.76
CA GLY A 92 -18.73 -10.00 -9.40
C GLY A 92 -18.90 -8.52 -9.80
N ASN A 93 -17.92 -7.66 -9.53
CA ASN A 93 -18.04 -6.24 -9.84
C ASN A 93 -17.57 -5.97 -11.28
N LEU A 94 -18.42 -5.28 -12.06
CA LEU A 94 -18.30 -5.18 -13.52
C LEU A 94 -17.27 -4.15 -13.97
N ASP A 95 -17.08 -3.08 -13.19
CA ASP A 95 -16.17 -2.01 -13.56
C ASP A 95 -14.77 -2.26 -13.00
N VAL A 96 -13.85 -2.66 -13.89
CA VAL A 96 -12.45 -2.92 -13.53
C VAL A 96 -11.72 -1.63 -13.24
N GLY A 97 -11.94 -0.58 -14.03
CA GLY A 97 -11.24 0.69 -13.87
C GLY A 97 -11.54 1.33 -12.52
N PHE A 98 -12.81 1.28 -12.10
CA PHE A 98 -13.22 1.75 -10.78
C PHE A 98 -12.59 0.94 -9.63
N GLN A 99 -12.53 -0.39 -9.76
CA GLN A 99 -11.87 -1.25 -8.77
C GLN A 99 -10.37 -0.98 -8.67
N GLU A 100 -9.70 -0.88 -9.82
CA GLU A 100 -8.26 -0.59 -9.89
C GLU A 100 -7.95 0.76 -9.23
N GLU A 101 -8.77 1.78 -9.46
CA GLU A 101 -8.53 3.11 -8.90
C GLU A 101 -8.75 3.14 -7.38
N ILE A 102 -9.79 2.46 -6.87
CA ILE A 102 -9.97 2.26 -5.43
C ILE A 102 -8.77 1.51 -4.84
N SER A 103 -8.33 0.43 -5.50
CA SER A 103 -7.18 -0.33 -5.04
C SER A 103 -5.92 0.52 -5.00
N ARG A 104 -5.65 1.29 -6.06
CA ARG A 104 -4.51 2.21 -6.16
C ARG A 104 -4.49 3.19 -4.99
N PHE A 105 -5.61 3.80 -4.66
CA PHE A 105 -5.76 4.71 -3.52
C PHE A 105 -5.43 4.05 -2.17
N ILE A 106 -5.91 2.82 -1.94
CA ILE A 106 -5.61 2.08 -0.71
C ILE A 106 -4.13 1.67 -0.66
N ILE A 107 -3.55 1.21 -1.77
CA ILE A 107 -2.12 0.84 -1.87
C ILE A 107 -1.23 2.06 -1.58
N ILE A 108 -1.52 3.22 -2.19
CA ILE A 108 -0.80 4.48 -1.91
C ILE A 108 -0.82 4.76 -0.42
N SER A 109 -2.00 4.74 0.19
CA SER A 109 -2.15 5.13 1.58
C SER A 109 -1.42 4.18 2.55
N GLN A 110 -1.39 2.88 2.23
CA GLN A 110 -0.71 1.90 3.07
C GLN A 110 0.81 1.97 2.92
N TYR A 111 1.33 2.14 1.71
CA TYR A 111 2.76 2.39 1.50
C TYR A 111 3.19 3.69 2.18
N PHE A 112 2.42 4.77 2.00
CA PHE A 112 2.67 6.06 2.65
C PHE A 112 2.75 5.89 4.18
N GLY A 113 1.74 5.25 4.79
CA GLY A 113 1.71 5.02 6.23
C GLY A 113 2.89 4.18 6.72
N ALA A 114 3.19 3.07 6.05
CA ALA A 114 4.29 2.18 6.40
C ALA A 114 5.66 2.87 6.32
N LEU A 115 5.92 3.59 5.22
CA LEU A 115 7.18 4.28 4.98
C LEU A 115 7.35 5.48 5.91
N ARG A 116 6.30 6.25 6.19
CA ARG A 116 6.33 7.33 7.18
C ARG A 116 6.72 6.81 8.56
N MET A 117 6.08 5.72 8.99
CA MET A 117 6.37 5.07 10.26
C MET A 117 7.83 4.58 10.32
N ALA A 118 8.31 3.93 9.26
CA ALA A 118 9.70 3.48 9.19
C ALA A 118 10.70 4.66 9.22
N ALA A 119 10.42 5.74 8.51
CA ALA A 119 11.29 6.93 8.48
C ALA A 119 11.35 7.65 9.82
N ALA A 120 10.24 7.65 10.57
CA ALA A 120 10.18 8.18 11.94
C ALA A 120 10.99 7.32 12.93
N ALA A 121 11.08 6.02 12.69
CA ALA A 121 11.84 5.09 13.53
C ALA A 121 13.33 4.98 13.17
N ALA A 122 13.71 5.43 11.98
CA ALA A 122 15.09 5.44 11.54
C ALA A 122 15.96 6.24 12.53
N LYS A 123 17.16 5.72 12.81
CA LYS A 123 18.13 6.32 13.72
C LYS A 123 19.36 6.76 12.90
N PRO A 124 19.42 8.02 12.45
CA PRO A 124 20.59 8.54 11.75
C PRO A 124 21.88 8.32 12.56
N PRO A 125 23.03 8.11 11.89
CA PRO A 125 23.23 8.17 10.43
C PRO A 125 22.83 6.88 9.69
N ALA A 126 22.42 5.83 10.38
CA ALA A 126 22.07 4.55 9.76
C ALA A 126 20.68 4.60 9.10
N LYS A 127 20.57 4.06 7.89
CA LYS A 127 19.29 3.87 7.21
C LYS A 127 18.51 2.72 7.84
N GLN A 128 17.22 2.92 8.07
CA GLN A 128 16.31 1.84 8.43
C GLN A 128 16.01 1.01 7.18
N ARG A 129 16.34 -0.28 7.22
CA ARG A 129 15.94 -1.21 6.16
C ARG A 129 14.44 -1.46 6.21
N VAL A 130 13.78 -1.36 5.06
CA VAL A 130 12.36 -1.66 4.88
C VAL A 130 12.23 -2.66 3.75
N VAL A 131 11.59 -3.80 4.03
CA VAL A 131 11.34 -4.84 3.04
C VAL A 131 9.84 -4.82 2.72
N LEU A 132 9.50 -4.57 1.46
CA LEU A 132 8.14 -4.40 0.97
C LEU A 132 7.75 -5.57 0.07
N MET A 133 6.50 -6.00 0.16
CA MET A 133 5.87 -6.83 -0.87
C MET A 133 5.24 -5.93 -1.94
N PRO A 134 5.12 -6.39 -3.20
CA PRO A 134 4.28 -5.75 -4.21
C PRO A 134 2.81 -5.96 -3.85
N LEU A 135 2.22 -5.01 -3.11
CA LEU A 135 0.91 -5.15 -2.49
C LEU A 135 -0.18 -5.31 -3.55
N GLY A 136 -0.89 -6.45 -3.52
CA GLY A 136 -2.01 -6.72 -4.42
C GLY A 136 -1.66 -7.45 -5.71
N GLY A 137 -0.39 -7.81 -5.92
CA GLY A 137 0.03 -8.68 -7.02
C GLY A 137 -0.48 -10.12 -6.87
N GLY A 138 -0.19 -10.96 -7.86
CA GLY A 138 -0.55 -12.38 -7.87
C GLY A 138 -2.07 -12.59 -7.78
N VAL A 139 -2.52 -13.31 -6.76
CA VAL A 139 -3.93 -13.72 -6.59
C VAL A 139 -4.91 -12.55 -6.39
N PHE A 140 -4.43 -11.35 -6.08
CA PHE A 140 -5.29 -10.16 -5.96
C PHE A 140 -5.42 -9.39 -7.28
N ASN A 141 -4.66 -9.80 -8.29
CA ASN A 141 -4.81 -9.40 -9.68
C ASN A 141 -4.70 -7.88 -9.92
N ASN A 142 -3.99 -7.16 -9.04
CA ASN A 142 -3.59 -5.77 -9.36
C ASN A 142 -2.44 -5.80 -10.35
N ARG A 143 -2.53 -4.96 -11.39
CA ARG A 143 -1.46 -4.79 -12.38
C ARG A 143 -0.19 -4.25 -11.73
N SER A 144 0.97 -4.73 -12.18
CA SER A 144 2.27 -4.29 -11.66
C SER A 144 2.47 -2.78 -11.82
N GLU A 145 1.95 -2.19 -12.89
CA GLU A 145 1.96 -0.75 -13.16
C GLU A 145 1.22 0.04 -12.07
N VAL A 146 0.06 -0.47 -11.61
CA VAL A 146 -0.73 0.13 -10.55
C VAL A 146 0.03 0.09 -9.23
N ILE A 147 0.65 -1.04 -8.92
CA ILE A 147 1.42 -1.23 -7.68
C ILE A 147 2.66 -0.33 -7.67
N ALA A 148 3.45 -0.34 -8.76
CA ALA A 148 4.65 0.47 -8.89
C ALA A 148 4.32 1.97 -8.86
N GLY A 149 3.31 2.40 -9.62
CA GLY A 149 2.86 3.80 -9.61
C GLY A 149 2.35 4.24 -8.24
N ALA A 150 1.61 3.39 -7.52
CA ALA A 150 1.15 3.67 -6.18
C ALA A 150 2.30 3.82 -5.16
N LEU A 151 3.33 2.98 -5.24
CA LEU A 151 4.52 3.10 -4.40
C LEU A 151 5.30 4.39 -4.69
N VAL A 152 5.48 4.74 -5.97
CA VAL A 152 6.15 5.99 -6.37
C VAL A 152 5.36 7.20 -5.87
N THR A 153 4.04 7.21 -6.08
CA THR A 153 3.16 8.28 -5.55
C THR A 153 3.29 8.42 -4.03
N ALA A 154 3.38 7.30 -3.30
CA ALA A 154 3.54 7.36 -1.85
C ALA A 154 4.89 7.98 -1.42
N LEU A 155 5.96 7.72 -2.17
CA LEU A 155 7.28 8.32 -1.95
C LEU A 155 7.27 9.83 -2.26
N GLU A 156 6.64 10.24 -3.36
CA GLU A 156 6.48 11.65 -3.74
C GLU A 156 5.69 12.43 -2.68
N VAL A 157 4.55 11.90 -2.24
CA VAL A 157 3.73 12.54 -1.20
C VAL A 157 4.48 12.63 0.14
N LEU A 158 5.38 11.70 0.44
CA LEU A 158 6.26 11.80 1.63
C LEU A 158 7.29 12.92 1.47
N ALA A 159 7.92 13.00 0.29
CA ALA A 159 8.88 14.06 -0.01
C ALA A 159 8.24 15.45 0.06
N ASP A 160 7.03 15.62 -0.50
CA ASP A 160 6.24 16.85 -0.43
C ASP A 160 5.93 17.28 1.01
N GLN A 161 5.84 16.31 1.94
CA GLN A 161 5.63 16.57 3.37
C GLN A 161 6.94 16.76 4.15
N GLY A 162 8.08 16.89 3.46
CA GLY A 162 9.40 17.06 4.07
C GLY A 162 9.94 15.80 4.75
N VAL A 163 9.38 14.61 4.47
CA VAL A 163 9.91 13.34 4.96
C VAL A 163 11.00 12.88 3.99
N ASP A 164 12.26 13.08 4.38
CA ASP A 164 13.40 12.59 3.60
C ASP A 164 13.55 11.07 3.72
N VAL A 165 12.80 10.36 2.87
CA VAL A 165 12.83 8.90 2.79
C VAL A 165 14.19 8.40 2.28
N TYR A 166 14.81 9.10 1.33
CA TYR A 166 16.03 8.64 0.67
C TYR A 166 17.23 8.62 1.61
N SER A 167 17.38 9.60 2.51
CA SER A 167 18.45 9.59 3.50
C SER A 167 18.17 8.67 4.69
N ARG A 168 16.89 8.38 4.98
CA ARG A 168 16.47 7.62 6.17
C ARG A 168 16.27 6.13 5.92
N LEU A 169 15.89 5.72 4.72
CA LEU A 169 15.43 4.35 4.44
C LEU A 169 16.27 3.62 3.38
N ASP A 170 16.51 2.33 3.60
CA ASP A 170 16.98 1.35 2.61
C ASP A 170 15.77 0.49 2.20
N VAL A 171 15.05 0.92 1.15
CA VAL A 171 13.81 0.27 0.70
C VAL A 171 14.13 -0.87 -0.27
N ARG A 172 13.68 -2.08 0.05
CA ARG A 172 13.84 -3.29 -0.76
C ARG A 172 12.46 -3.83 -1.13
N LEU A 173 12.14 -3.88 -2.41
CA LEU A 173 10.94 -4.55 -2.88
C LEU A 173 11.25 -6.03 -3.17
N LEU A 174 10.44 -6.92 -2.63
CA LEU A 174 10.52 -8.35 -2.90
C LEU A 174 9.88 -8.69 -4.26
N ALA A 175 10.35 -9.78 -4.86
CA ALA A 175 9.70 -10.44 -5.98
C ALA A 175 9.41 -11.89 -5.59
N PHE A 176 8.30 -12.45 -6.05
CA PHE A 176 7.94 -13.82 -5.81
C PHE A 176 8.79 -14.74 -6.69
N ARG A 177 9.53 -15.66 -6.05
CA ARG A 177 10.38 -16.63 -6.75
C ARG A 177 9.64 -17.47 -7.79
N GLY A 178 8.36 -17.74 -7.57
CA GLY A 178 7.53 -18.50 -8.52
C GLY A 178 7.00 -17.70 -9.70
N SER A 179 7.24 -16.38 -9.75
CA SER A 179 6.83 -15.51 -10.85
C SER A 179 8.05 -15.09 -11.67
N ALA A 180 8.35 -15.86 -12.72
CA ALA A 180 9.44 -15.56 -13.64
C ALA A 180 9.33 -14.13 -14.19
N GLY A 181 10.42 -13.37 -14.10
CA GLY A 181 10.51 -12.00 -14.60
C GLY A 181 9.74 -10.93 -13.81
N GLU A 182 9.16 -11.26 -12.63
CA GLU A 182 8.53 -10.21 -11.79
C GLU A 182 9.55 -9.17 -11.35
N GLN A 183 10.75 -9.61 -10.92
CA GLN A 183 11.84 -8.71 -10.54
C GLN A 183 12.22 -7.77 -11.68
N GLU A 184 12.44 -8.30 -12.89
CA GLU A 184 12.81 -7.53 -14.08
C GLU A 184 11.71 -6.54 -14.48
N ARG A 185 10.44 -6.99 -14.46
CA ARG A 185 9.29 -6.14 -14.75
C ARG A 185 9.17 -4.99 -13.77
N MET A 186 9.25 -5.26 -12.46
CA MET A 186 9.20 -4.21 -11.44
C MET A 186 10.40 -3.26 -11.55
N ALA A 187 11.61 -3.76 -11.78
CA ALA A 187 12.79 -2.94 -11.99
C ALA A 187 12.63 -2.01 -13.20
N LYS A 188 12.11 -2.52 -14.33
CA LYS A 188 11.82 -1.71 -15.52
C LYS A 188 10.78 -0.63 -15.23
N LEU A 189 9.69 -0.96 -14.53
CA LEU A 189 8.65 0.01 -14.17
C LEU A 189 9.20 1.14 -13.31
N PHE A 190 9.97 0.84 -12.25
CA PHE A 190 10.59 1.88 -11.44
C PHE A 190 11.60 2.71 -12.23
N GLY A 191 12.38 2.09 -13.12
CA GLY A 191 13.28 2.82 -14.01
C GLY A 191 12.54 3.83 -14.89
N SER A 192 11.38 3.46 -15.44
CA SER A 192 10.57 4.37 -16.25
C SER A 192 9.84 5.46 -15.44
N LEU A 193 9.43 5.16 -14.21
CA LEU A 193 8.72 6.10 -13.34
C LEU A 193 9.66 7.10 -12.65
N ALA A 194 10.94 6.73 -12.48
CA ALA A 194 11.96 7.60 -11.90
C ALA A 194 12.65 8.50 -12.93
N ALA A 195 12.45 8.26 -14.23
CA ALA A 195 12.90 9.19 -15.26
C ALA A 195 12.10 10.50 -15.11
N PRO A 196 12.74 11.68 -15.08
CA PRO A 196 12.01 12.94 -15.02
C PRO A 196 11.05 12.98 -16.21
N GLY A 197 9.74 13.02 -15.92
CA GLY A 197 8.75 13.34 -16.94
C GLY A 197 9.10 14.67 -17.59
N PRO A 198 8.67 14.92 -18.84
CA PRO A 198 8.78 16.26 -19.41
C PRO A 198 8.15 17.25 -18.42
N ALA A 199 8.86 18.35 -18.15
CA ALA A 199 8.30 19.46 -17.37
C ALA A 199 6.92 19.77 -17.96
N GLY A 200 5.87 19.62 -17.15
CA GLY A 200 4.51 19.91 -17.56
C GLY A 200 4.38 21.38 -18.00
N PRO A 201 3.37 21.69 -18.84
CA PRO A 201 3.17 23.03 -19.40
C PRO A 201 3.02 24.13 -18.35
#